data_AF-A0A3D0U5S0-F1
#
_entry.id   AF-A0A3D0U5S0-F1
#
_cell.length_a   1.000
_cell.length_b   1.000
_cell.length_c   1.000
_cell.angle_alpha   90.00
_cell.angle_beta   90.00
_cell.angle_gamma   90.00
#
_symmetry.space_group_name_H-M   'P 1'
#
loop_
_entity.id
_entity.type
_entity.pdbx_description
1 polymer ?
#
loop_
_entity_poly.entity_id
_entity_poly.type
_entity_poly.pdbx_seq_one_letter_code
_entity_poly.pdbx_strand_id
1 'polypeptide(L)'
;QLEQIEQNCEHTAHTSQQAHTQLLESETTLQNMTRSIQQLTDQIGSASQGITQLAENSQSIGAVVDMITTITSQTNLLALNAAIEAARAGEHGRGFAVVADEVRSLATKTAGAAEDIKRQVADIQKSAETSVDMMTLSQKMVEERVRESTAASEQLQRITTAIADVNQQLSQIQDSAHEASHDSAQHHKHLRAQEQELLHSLEQILDRQHQSSAQQASLALCRELQALNRP
;
A
#
# COMPACT_ATOMS: atom_id res chain seq x y z
N GLN A 1 -0.54 12.48 40.67
CA GLN A 1 0.12 11.34 39.97
C GLN A 1 -0.91 10.45 39.28
N LEU A 2 -1.93 9.93 39.97
CA LEU A 2 -3.02 9.15 39.33
C LEU A 2 -3.77 9.93 38.25
N GLU A 3 -4.16 11.17 38.52
CA GLU A 3 -4.83 12.06 37.55
C GLU A 3 -3.98 12.27 36.27
N GLN A 4 -2.67 12.27 36.40
CA GLN A 4 -1.75 12.39 35.26
C GLN A 4 -1.56 11.07 34.50
N ILE A 5 -1.73 9.92 35.17
CA ILE A 5 -1.76 8.61 34.51
C ILE A 5 -3.04 8.50 33.67
N GLU A 6 -4.20 8.89 34.23
CA GLU A 6 -5.47 8.91 33.49
C GLU A 6 -5.38 9.81 32.26
N GLN A 7 -4.85 11.03 32.42
CA GLN A 7 -4.71 11.98 31.32
C GLN A 7 -3.76 11.46 30.21
N ASN A 8 -2.66 10.79 30.59
CA ASN A 8 -1.75 10.16 29.63
C ASN A 8 -2.40 8.96 28.92
N CYS A 9 -3.20 8.16 29.63
CA CYS A 9 -3.95 7.05 29.04
C CYS A 9 -4.97 7.54 28.02
N GLU A 10 -5.75 8.58 28.36
CA GLU A 10 -6.70 9.20 27.44
C GLU A 10 -6.01 9.75 26.19
N HIS A 11 -4.89 10.46 26.36
CA HIS A 11 -4.13 10.98 25.23
C HIS A 11 -3.62 9.86 24.32
N THR A 12 -3.04 8.81 24.90
CA THR A 12 -2.53 7.66 24.14
C THR A 12 -3.66 6.91 23.45
N ALA A 13 -4.82 6.74 24.08
CA ALA A 13 -5.99 6.11 23.50
C ALA A 13 -6.50 6.90 22.28
N HIS A 14 -6.55 8.24 22.40
CA HIS A 14 -6.90 9.11 21.29
C HIS A 14 -5.91 8.98 20.12
N THR A 15 -4.60 9.02 20.39
CA THR A 15 -3.57 8.83 19.34
C THR A 15 -3.65 7.45 18.69
N SER A 16 -3.87 6.39 19.46
CA SER A 16 -4.08 5.03 18.94
C SER A 16 -5.32 4.93 18.06
N GLN A 17 -6.42 5.59 18.43
CA GLN A 17 -7.63 5.65 17.62
C GLN A 17 -7.40 6.39 16.30
N GLN A 18 -6.67 7.52 16.32
CA GLN A 18 -6.30 8.24 15.11
C GLN A 18 -5.42 7.39 14.18
N ALA A 19 -4.41 6.72 14.76
CA ALA A 19 -3.55 5.81 14.00
C ALA A 19 -4.34 4.64 13.39
N HIS A 20 -5.32 4.09 14.12
CA HIS A 20 -6.21 3.05 13.59
C HIS A 20 -7.03 3.54 12.39
N THR A 21 -7.64 4.73 12.47
CA THR A 21 -8.37 5.33 11.34
C THR A 21 -7.45 5.51 10.13
N GLN A 22 -6.23 6.01 10.33
CA GLN A 22 -5.26 6.21 9.26
C GLN A 22 -4.79 4.89 8.62
N LEU A 23 -4.73 3.80 9.39
CA LEU A 23 -4.48 2.46 8.85
C LEU A 23 -5.63 1.96 7.99
N LEU A 24 -6.88 2.15 8.39
CA LEU A 24 -8.05 1.76 7.60
C LEU A 24 -8.10 2.50 6.25
N GLU A 25 -7.76 3.80 6.26
CA GLU A 25 -7.59 4.58 5.04
C GLU A 25 -6.46 4.02 4.17
N SER A 26 -5.31 3.71 4.77
CA SER A 26 -4.15 3.13 4.08
C SER A 26 -4.47 1.76 3.46
N GLU A 27 -5.19 0.89 4.18
CA GLU A 27 -5.66 -0.40 3.68
C GLU A 27 -6.59 -0.21 2.47
N THR A 28 -7.51 0.75 2.54
CA THR A 28 -8.42 1.08 1.42
C THR A 28 -7.63 1.58 0.21
N THR A 29 -6.65 2.47 0.41
CA THR A 29 -5.77 2.94 -0.67
C THR A 29 -5.00 1.78 -1.30
N LEU A 30 -4.47 0.87 -0.49
CA LEU A 30 -3.71 -0.29 -0.95
C LEU A 30 -4.57 -1.30 -1.73
N GLN A 31 -5.81 -1.54 -1.30
CA GLN A 31 -6.78 -2.35 -2.04
C GLN A 31 -7.10 -1.74 -3.41
N ASN A 32 -7.31 -0.42 -3.46
CA ASN A 32 -7.53 0.30 -4.71
C ASN A 32 -6.30 0.23 -5.62
N MET A 33 -5.10 0.38 -5.06
CA MET A 33 -3.84 0.22 -5.81
C MET A 33 -3.72 -1.19 -6.40
N THR A 34 -4.01 -2.22 -5.63
CA THR A 34 -3.99 -3.61 -6.09
C THR A 34 -4.97 -3.84 -7.24
N ARG A 35 -6.19 -3.28 -7.15
CA ARG A 35 -7.18 -3.34 -8.24
C ARG A 35 -6.67 -2.64 -9.49
N SER A 36 -6.10 -1.44 -9.36
CA SER A 36 -5.52 -0.70 -10.49
C SER A 36 -4.37 -1.46 -11.15
N ILE A 37 -3.52 -2.12 -10.35
CA ILE A 37 -2.44 -2.96 -10.86
C ILE A 37 -2.99 -4.15 -11.65
N GLN A 38 -4.03 -4.82 -11.15
CA GLN A 38 -4.67 -5.92 -11.88
C GLN A 38 -5.25 -5.45 -13.22
N GLN A 39 -5.92 -4.29 -13.24
CA GLN A 39 -6.43 -3.71 -14.48
C GLN A 39 -5.29 -3.37 -15.47
N LEU A 40 -4.15 -2.88 -14.98
CA LEU A 40 -2.97 -2.63 -15.80
C LEU A 40 -2.41 -3.93 -16.39
N THR A 41 -2.37 -5.02 -15.63
CA THR A 41 -1.98 -6.35 -16.15
C THR A 41 -2.86 -6.76 -17.32
N ASP A 42 -4.17 -6.64 -17.17
CA ASP A 42 -5.13 -7.03 -18.21
C ASP A 42 -4.99 -6.14 -19.47
N GLN A 43 -4.74 -4.84 -19.28
CA GLN A 43 -4.50 -3.90 -20.37
C GLN A 43 -3.19 -4.20 -21.11
N ILE A 44 -2.11 -4.48 -20.39
CA ILE A 44 -0.82 -4.89 -20.98
C ILE A 44 -0.99 -6.18 -21.78
N GLY A 45 -1.69 -7.18 -21.23
CA GLY A 45 -1.97 -8.44 -21.93
C GLY A 45 -2.77 -8.23 -23.22
N SER A 46 -3.83 -7.44 -23.15
CA SER A 46 -4.67 -7.11 -24.32
C SER A 46 -3.87 -6.37 -25.40
N ALA A 47 -3.04 -5.42 -24.99
CA ALA A 47 -2.22 -4.65 -25.91
C ALA A 47 -1.10 -5.53 -26.53
N SER A 48 -0.51 -6.45 -25.76
CA SER A 48 0.45 -7.44 -26.28
C SER A 48 -0.16 -8.33 -27.35
N GLN A 49 -1.40 -8.76 -27.15
CA GLN A 49 -2.13 -9.54 -28.15
C GLN A 49 -2.37 -8.73 -29.43
N GLY A 50 -2.79 -7.47 -29.30
CA GLY A 50 -3.00 -6.57 -30.44
C GLY A 50 -1.72 -6.33 -31.26
N ILE A 51 -0.58 -6.15 -30.59
CA ILE A 51 0.71 -5.94 -31.26
C ILE A 51 1.21 -7.24 -31.91
N THR A 52 1.00 -8.38 -31.28
CA THR A 52 1.30 -9.69 -31.88
C THR A 52 0.53 -9.88 -33.18
N GLN A 53 -0.77 -9.56 -33.19
CA GLN A 53 -1.59 -9.62 -34.40
C GLN A 53 -1.10 -8.64 -35.48
N LEU A 54 -0.64 -7.45 -35.09
CA LEU A 54 -0.05 -6.48 -36.02
C LEU A 54 1.23 -7.04 -36.67
N ALA A 55 2.08 -7.72 -35.91
CA ALA A 55 3.29 -8.36 -36.43
C ALA A 55 2.94 -9.45 -37.47
N GLU A 56 2.00 -10.33 -37.16
CA GLU A 56 1.51 -11.39 -38.07
C GLU A 56 0.90 -10.82 -39.36
N ASN A 57 0.08 -9.78 -39.24
CA ASN A 57 -0.53 -9.10 -40.38
C ASN A 57 0.55 -8.46 -41.25
N SER A 58 1.56 -7.83 -40.65
CA SER A 58 2.68 -7.21 -41.36
C SER A 58 3.51 -8.25 -42.11
N GLN A 59 3.73 -9.43 -41.51
CA GLN A 59 4.38 -10.56 -42.19
C GLN A 59 3.59 -11.04 -43.41
N SER A 60 2.27 -11.13 -43.28
CA SER A 60 1.38 -11.50 -44.40
C SER A 60 1.44 -10.46 -45.53
N ILE A 61 1.45 -9.16 -45.19
CA ILE A 61 1.61 -8.09 -46.18
C ILE A 61 2.98 -8.20 -46.86
N GLY A 62 4.05 -8.48 -46.11
CA GLY A 62 5.39 -8.70 -46.67
C GLY A 62 5.41 -9.79 -47.75
N ALA A 63 4.76 -10.92 -47.50
CA ALA A 63 4.64 -12.01 -48.49
C ALA A 63 3.89 -11.58 -49.75
N VAL A 64 2.84 -10.77 -49.63
CA VAL A 64 2.11 -10.21 -50.78
C VAL A 64 3.00 -9.25 -51.58
N VAL A 65 3.78 -8.41 -50.92
CA VAL A 65 4.71 -7.47 -51.56
C VAL A 65 5.83 -8.20 -52.30
N ASP A 66 6.37 -9.28 -51.74
CA ASP A 66 7.35 -10.13 -52.41
C ASP A 66 6.77 -10.80 -53.67
N MET A 67 5.50 -11.24 -53.61
CA MET A 67 4.78 -11.75 -54.77
C MET A 67 4.60 -10.67 -55.85
N ILE A 68 4.20 -9.45 -55.48
CA ILE A 68 4.08 -8.32 -56.42
C ILE A 68 5.43 -8.04 -57.08
N THR A 69 6.51 -8.01 -56.32
CA THR A 69 7.88 -7.81 -56.82
C THR A 69 8.28 -8.89 -57.83
N THR A 70 7.89 -10.13 -57.57
CA THR A 70 8.12 -11.25 -58.51
C THR A 70 7.32 -11.07 -59.81
N ILE A 71 6.03 -10.71 -59.70
CA ILE A 71 5.14 -10.48 -60.85
C ILE A 71 5.62 -9.30 -61.69
N THR A 72 6.03 -8.19 -61.08
CA THR A 72 6.52 -7.02 -61.81
C THR A 72 7.84 -7.32 -62.51
N SER A 73 8.75 -8.07 -61.88
CA SER A 73 9.99 -8.52 -62.52
C SER A 73 9.72 -9.42 -63.73
N GLN A 74 8.79 -10.36 -63.62
CA GLN A 74 8.39 -11.21 -64.75
C GLN A 74 7.72 -10.39 -65.87
N THR A 75 6.85 -9.46 -65.51
CA THR A 75 6.16 -8.57 -66.45
C THR A 75 7.15 -7.68 -67.20
N ASN A 76 8.16 -7.16 -66.50
CA ASN A 76 9.25 -6.38 -67.09
C ASN A 76 10.07 -7.21 -68.10
N LEU A 77 10.36 -8.47 -67.78
CA LEU A 77 11.06 -9.39 -68.69
C LEU A 77 10.21 -9.75 -69.92
N LEU A 78 8.91 -10.01 -69.74
CA LEU A 78 7.97 -10.26 -70.83
C LEU A 78 7.85 -9.04 -71.76
N ALA A 79 7.75 -7.84 -71.20
CA ALA A 79 7.72 -6.59 -71.95
C ALA A 79 9.01 -6.36 -72.75
N LEU A 80 10.17 -6.67 -72.16
CA LEU A 80 11.45 -6.61 -72.86
C LEU A 80 11.49 -7.57 -74.07
N ASN A 81 11.04 -8.81 -73.90
CA ASN A 81 10.97 -9.78 -74.99
C ASN A 81 10.01 -9.30 -76.10
N ALA A 82 8.87 -8.71 -75.74
CA ALA A 82 7.93 -8.14 -76.70
C ALA A 82 8.53 -6.95 -77.46
N ALA A 83 9.29 -6.08 -76.79
CA ALA A 83 9.98 -4.97 -77.43
C ALA A 83 11.04 -5.45 -78.44
N ILE A 84 11.78 -6.52 -78.10
CA ILE A 84 12.76 -7.14 -79.01
C ILE A 84 12.07 -7.71 -80.25
N GLU A 85 10.97 -8.45 -80.08
CA GLU A 85 10.26 -9.05 -81.22
C GLU A 85 9.56 -7.98 -82.09
N ALA A 86 9.05 -6.91 -81.47
CA ALA A 86 8.50 -5.76 -82.17
C ALA A 86 9.56 -5.06 -83.04
N ALA A 87 10.79 -4.88 -82.53
CA ALA A 87 11.90 -4.36 -83.30
C ALA A 87 12.27 -5.29 -84.48
N ARG A 88 12.19 -6.60 -84.28
CA ARG A 88 12.46 -7.61 -85.31
C ARG A 88 11.43 -7.61 -86.45
N ALA A 89 10.18 -7.27 -86.15
CA ALA A 89 9.10 -7.13 -87.14
C ALA A 89 9.17 -5.82 -87.97
N GLY A 90 10.13 -4.93 -87.68
CA GLY A 90 10.32 -3.68 -88.43
C GLY A 90 9.10 -2.75 -88.38
N GLU A 91 8.69 -2.21 -89.53
CA GLU A 91 7.54 -1.28 -89.60
C GLU A 91 6.21 -1.90 -89.15
N HIS A 92 6.04 -3.23 -89.27
CA HIS A 92 4.82 -3.91 -88.81
C HIS A 92 4.75 -4.04 -87.28
N GLY A 93 5.89 -3.94 -86.57
CA GLY A 93 5.97 -4.05 -85.11
C GLY A 93 5.88 -2.71 -84.36
N ARG A 94 5.81 -1.59 -85.07
CA ARG A 94 5.95 -0.24 -84.49
C ARG A 94 4.94 0.08 -83.40
N GLY A 95 3.68 -0.33 -83.57
CA GLY A 95 2.63 -0.16 -82.55
C GLY A 95 2.85 -1.06 -81.32
N PHE A 96 3.33 -2.29 -81.53
CA PHE A 96 3.65 -3.22 -80.44
C PHE A 96 4.87 -2.76 -79.63
N ALA A 97 5.86 -2.12 -80.27
CA ALA A 97 7.02 -1.56 -79.57
C ALA A 97 6.62 -0.49 -78.54
N VAL A 98 5.71 0.42 -78.92
CA VAL A 98 5.20 1.47 -78.01
C VAL A 98 4.47 0.87 -76.81
N VAL A 99 3.63 -0.15 -77.04
CA VAL A 99 2.93 -0.84 -75.95
C VAL A 99 3.91 -1.58 -75.04
N ALA A 100 4.91 -2.25 -75.60
CA ALA A 100 5.92 -2.97 -74.83
C ALA A 100 6.75 -2.02 -73.92
N ASP A 101 7.13 -0.85 -74.42
CA ASP A 101 7.84 0.17 -73.63
C ASP A 101 6.97 0.74 -72.50
N GLU A 102 5.68 0.98 -72.75
CA GLU A 102 4.75 1.45 -71.71
C GLU A 102 4.55 0.40 -70.61
N VAL A 103 4.37 -0.88 -70.98
CA VAL A 103 4.27 -1.99 -70.02
C VAL A 103 5.56 -2.10 -69.20
N ARG A 104 6.73 -1.93 -69.83
CA ARG A 104 8.03 -1.97 -69.14
C ARG A 104 8.18 -0.82 -68.14
N SER A 105 7.79 0.38 -68.54
CA SER A 105 7.75 1.58 -67.69
C SER A 105 6.84 1.36 -66.47
N LEU A 106 5.64 0.82 -66.69
CA LEU A 106 4.69 0.53 -65.64
C LEU A 106 5.23 -0.53 -64.67
N ALA A 107 5.79 -1.63 -65.18
CA ALA A 107 6.40 -2.67 -64.37
C ALA A 107 7.54 -2.14 -63.48
N THR A 108 8.39 -1.25 -64.03
CA THR A 108 9.47 -0.61 -63.27
C THR A 108 8.93 0.29 -62.15
N LYS A 109 7.91 1.11 -62.44
CA LYS A 109 7.26 1.96 -61.43
C LYS A 109 6.59 1.14 -60.33
N THR A 110 5.90 0.06 -60.70
CA THR A 110 5.25 -0.84 -59.71
C THR A 110 6.28 -1.55 -58.85
N ALA A 111 7.42 -2.00 -59.41
CA ALA A 111 8.50 -2.58 -58.63
C ALA A 111 9.09 -1.59 -57.62
N GLY A 112 9.30 -0.33 -58.01
CA GLY A 112 9.76 0.72 -57.10
C GLY A 112 8.78 0.97 -55.95
N ALA A 113 7.47 1.05 -56.24
CA ALA A 113 6.44 1.19 -55.22
C ALA A 113 6.37 -0.03 -54.28
N ALA A 114 6.54 -1.24 -54.81
CA ALA A 114 6.59 -2.46 -54.00
C ALA A 114 7.77 -2.44 -53.02
N GLU A 115 8.94 -1.99 -53.44
CA GLU A 115 10.11 -1.86 -52.57
C GLU A 115 9.90 -0.81 -51.46
N ASP A 116 9.27 0.33 -51.78
CA ASP A 116 8.91 1.33 -50.78
C ASP A 116 7.93 0.78 -49.73
N ILE A 117 6.93 -0.01 -50.15
CA ILE A 117 6.00 -0.69 -49.24
C ILE A 117 6.76 -1.72 -48.40
N LYS A 118 7.67 -2.49 -49.00
CA LYS A 118 8.49 -3.48 -48.29
C LYS A 118 9.28 -2.86 -47.14
N ARG A 119 9.90 -1.70 -47.39
CA ARG A 119 10.59 -0.94 -46.33
C ARG A 119 9.64 -0.53 -45.21
N GLN A 120 8.47 0.02 -45.54
CA GLN A 120 7.48 0.41 -44.52
C GLN A 120 7.00 -0.78 -43.68
N VAL A 121 6.77 -1.93 -44.32
CA VAL A 121 6.38 -3.17 -43.63
C VAL A 121 7.49 -3.63 -42.67
N ALA A 122 8.75 -3.57 -43.09
CA ALA A 122 9.88 -3.92 -42.24
C ALA A 122 9.98 -2.98 -41.01
N ASP A 123 9.74 -1.68 -41.18
CA ASP A 123 9.71 -0.71 -40.09
C ASP A 123 8.56 -0.99 -39.11
N ILE A 124 7.38 -1.38 -39.61
CA ILE A 124 6.24 -1.79 -38.78
C ILE A 124 6.58 -3.06 -37.98
N GLN A 125 7.17 -4.07 -38.62
CA GLN A 125 7.58 -5.32 -37.96
C GLN A 125 8.55 -5.04 -36.81
N LYS A 126 9.60 -4.25 -37.07
CA LYS A 126 10.58 -3.86 -36.05
C LYS A 126 9.95 -3.09 -34.90
N SER A 127 9.01 -2.20 -35.21
CA SER A 127 8.29 -1.42 -34.19
C SER A 127 7.38 -2.32 -33.34
N ALA A 128 6.75 -3.32 -33.95
CA ALA A 128 5.94 -4.31 -33.26
C ALA A 128 6.79 -5.16 -32.31
N GLU A 129 7.94 -5.68 -32.77
CA GLU A 129 8.90 -6.43 -31.94
C GLU A 129 9.36 -5.61 -30.72
N THR A 130 9.80 -4.37 -30.96
CA THR A 130 10.22 -3.46 -29.88
C THR A 130 9.09 -3.23 -28.87
N SER A 131 7.85 -3.16 -29.33
CA SER A 131 6.69 -2.95 -28.46
C SER A 131 6.36 -4.19 -27.63
N VAL A 132 6.53 -5.40 -28.18
CA VAL A 132 6.41 -6.66 -27.42
C VAL A 132 7.45 -6.75 -26.31
N ASP A 133 8.69 -6.34 -26.58
CA ASP A 133 9.75 -6.31 -25.56
C ASP A 133 9.41 -5.33 -24.42
N MET A 134 8.92 -4.13 -24.76
CA MET A 134 8.47 -3.14 -23.78
C MET A 134 7.29 -3.65 -22.94
N MET A 135 6.36 -4.38 -23.55
CA MET A 135 5.23 -4.98 -22.83
C MET A 135 5.68 -6.09 -21.89
N THR A 136 6.62 -6.93 -22.32
CA THR A 136 7.22 -7.97 -21.48
C THR A 136 7.92 -7.37 -20.26
N LEU A 137 8.66 -6.26 -20.45
CA LEU A 137 9.26 -5.53 -19.34
C LEU A 137 8.20 -4.94 -18.41
N SER A 138 7.16 -4.33 -18.99
CA SER A 138 6.06 -3.73 -18.23
C SER A 138 5.32 -4.77 -17.38
N GLN A 139 5.12 -5.98 -17.92
CA GLN A 139 4.52 -7.10 -17.19
C GLN A 139 5.38 -7.49 -15.97
N LYS A 140 6.70 -7.61 -16.12
CA LYS A 140 7.61 -7.90 -14.99
C LYS A 140 7.57 -6.81 -13.92
N MET A 141 7.53 -5.54 -14.33
CA MET A 141 7.42 -4.42 -13.39
C MET A 141 6.11 -4.48 -12.62
N VAL A 142 5.01 -4.80 -13.29
CA VAL A 142 3.69 -4.96 -12.67
C VAL A 142 3.69 -6.11 -11.66
N GLU A 143 4.27 -7.27 -12.00
CA GLU A 143 4.41 -8.39 -11.06
C GLU A 143 5.20 -8.03 -9.80
N GLU A 144 6.25 -7.21 -9.93
CA GLU A 144 6.99 -6.67 -8.78
C GLU A 144 6.11 -5.76 -7.92
N ARG A 145 5.32 -4.87 -8.53
CA ARG A 145 4.40 -3.99 -7.79
C ARG A 145 3.30 -4.75 -7.07
N VAL A 146 2.83 -5.87 -7.62
CA VAL A 146 1.90 -6.77 -6.91
C VAL A 146 2.56 -7.30 -5.64
N ARG A 147 3.80 -7.79 -5.72
CA ARG A 147 4.53 -8.32 -4.55
C ARG A 147 4.75 -7.25 -3.49
N GLU A 148 5.15 -6.04 -3.88
CA GLU A 148 5.31 -4.91 -2.97
C GLU A 148 3.99 -4.54 -2.28
N SER A 149 2.88 -4.51 -3.03
CA SER A 149 1.55 -4.26 -2.49
C SER A 149 1.16 -5.31 -1.46
N THR A 150 1.36 -6.60 -1.75
CA THR A 150 1.08 -7.68 -0.79
C THR A 150 1.90 -7.53 0.49
N ALA A 151 3.20 -7.27 0.38
CA ALA A 151 4.07 -7.07 1.55
C ALA A 151 3.64 -5.86 2.40
N ALA A 152 3.22 -4.77 1.75
CA ALA A 152 2.68 -3.60 2.45
C ALA A 152 1.35 -3.92 3.17
N SER A 153 0.49 -4.74 2.57
CA SER A 153 -0.75 -5.22 3.19
C SER A 153 -0.47 -6.01 4.48
N GLU A 154 0.49 -6.93 4.44
CA GLU A 154 0.88 -7.72 5.61
C GLU A 154 1.46 -6.82 6.71
N GLN A 155 2.27 -5.83 6.34
CA GLN A 155 2.83 -4.87 7.28
C GLN A 155 1.75 -4.02 7.95
N LEU A 156 0.75 -3.55 7.20
CA LEU A 156 -0.39 -2.82 7.75
C LEU A 156 -1.19 -3.68 8.74
N GLN A 157 -1.47 -4.95 8.40
CA GLN A 157 -2.15 -5.87 9.32
C GLN A 157 -1.39 -6.03 10.64
N ARG A 158 -0.06 -6.16 10.59
CA ARG A 158 0.77 -6.24 11.81
C ARG A 158 0.68 -4.98 12.66
N ILE A 159 0.63 -3.80 12.04
CA ILE A 159 0.46 -2.53 12.77
C ILE A 159 -0.94 -2.45 13.37
N THR A 160 -1.98 -2.88 12.65
CA THR A 160 -3.35 -2.95 13.16
C THR A 160 -3.44 -3.82 14.42
N THR A 161 -2.80 -5.00 14.43
CA THR A 161 -2.72 -5.84 15.63
C THR A 161 -1.97 -5.14 16.76
N ALA A 162 -0.84 -4.50 16.48
CA ALA A 162 -0.07 -3.79 17.51
C ALA A 162 -0.86 -2.63 18.16
N ILE A 163 -1.68 -1.90 17.39
CA ILE A 163 -2.56 -0.87 17.94
C ILE A 163 -3.65 -1.48 18.81
N ALA A 164 -4.23 -2.62 18.42
CA ALA A 164 -5.20 -3.33 19.25
C ALA A 164 -4.60 -3.74 20.60
N ASP A 165 -3.36 -4.25 20.61
CA ASP A 165 -2.63 -4.60 21.82
C ASP A 165 -2.39 -3.38 22.72
N VAL A 166 -1.99 -2.24 22.13
CA VAL A 166 -1.82 -0.97 22.88
C VAL A 166 -3.12 -0.53 23.52
N ASN A 167 -4.24 -0.57 22.79
CA ASN A 167 -5.55 -0.21 23.33
C ASN A 167 -5.98 -1.13 24.48
N GLN A 168 -5.69 -2.43 24.38
CA GLN A 168 -5.95 -3.38 25.47
C GLN A 168 -5.10 -3.05 26.71
N GLN A 169 -3.82 -2.73 26.54
CA GLN A 169 -2.94 -2.33 27.65
C GLN A 169 -3.41 -1.04 28.31
N LEU A 170 -3.87 -0.06 27.53
CA LEU A 170 -4.41 1.19 28.06
C LEU A 170 -5.64 0.95 28.94
N SER A 171 -6.55 0.07 28.52
CA SER A 171 -7.70 -0.33 29.34
C SER A 171 -7.26 -0.93 30.67
N GLN A 172 -6.28 -1.82 30.67
CA GLN A 172 -5.75 -2.44 31.90
C GLN A 172 -5.10 -1.43 32.85
N ILE A 173 -4.38 -0.43 32.29
CA ILE A 173 -3.78 0.64 33.08
C ILE A 173 -4.86 1.52 33.71
N GLN A 174 -5.92 1.85 32.97
CA GLN A 174 -7.05 2.61 33.51
C GLN A 174 -7.75 1.87 34.65
N ASP A 175 -8.00 0.57 34.48
CA ASP A 175 -8.60 -0.27 35.53
C ASP A 175 -7.72 -0.29 36.80
N SER A 176 -6.40 -0.48 36.61
CA SER A 176 -5.44 -0.49 37.72
C SER A 176 -5.33 0.88 38.42
N ALA A 177 -5.39 1.97 37.65
CA ALA A 177 -5.36 3.32 38.21
C ALA A 177 -6.63 3.62 39.03
N HIS A 178 -7.78 3.15 38.57
CA HIS A 178 -9.05 3.29 39.28
C HIS A 178 -9.04 2.50 40.60
N GLU A 179 -8.52 1.26 40.58
CA GLU A 179 -8.36 0.44 41.79
C GLU A 179 -7.39 1.09 42.79
N ALA A 180 -6.24 1.59 42.33
CA ALA A 180 -5.28 2.30 43.18
C ALA A 180 -5.86 3.60 43.78
N SER A 181 -6.71 4.31 43.02
CA SER A 181 -7.44 5.49 43.51
C SER A 181 -8.42 5.12 44.63
N HIS A 182 -9.16 4.02 44.44
CA HIS A 182 -10.07 3.50 45.45
C HIS A 182 -9.33 3.10 46.73
N ASP A 183 -8.25 2.33 46.62
CA ASP A 183 -7.44 1.87 47.76
C ASP A 183 -6.81 3.03 48.51
N SER A 184 -6.33 4.06 47.79
CA SER A 184 -5.79 5.27 48.40
C SER A 184 -6.87 6.04 49.18
N ALA A 185 -8.09 6.13 48.64
CA ALA A 185 -9.21 6.77 49.34
C ALA A 185 -9.63 5.98 50.60
N GLN A 186 -9.62 4.64 50.54
CA GLN A 186 -9.90 3.79 51.71
C GLN A 186 -8.82 3.92 52.78
N HIS A 187 -7.54 3.89 52.39
CA HIS A 187 -6.43 4.12 53.31
C HIS A 187 -6.53 5.47 54.01
N HIS A 188 -6.84 6.55 53.27
CA HIS A 188 -7.03 7.87 53.87
C HIS A 188 -8.19 7.88 54.89
N LYS A 189 -9.29 7.20 54.62
CA LYS A 189 -10.40 7.06 55.58
C LYS A 189 -9.97 6.29 56.83
N HIS A 190 -9.23 5.19 56.67
CA HIS A 190 -8.73 4.38 57.77
C HIS A 190 -7.76 5.16 58.66
N LEU A 191 -6.79 5.86 58.05
CA LEU A 191 -5.85 6.75 58.75
C LEU A 191 -6.56 7.82 59.57
N ARG A 192 -7.59 8.48 59.00
CA ARG A 192 -8.39 9.47 59.73
C ARG A 192 -9.16 8.87 60.90
N ALA A 193 -9.74 7.68 60.72
CA ALA A 193 -10.44 7.00 61.81
C ALA A 193 -9.46 6.62 62.93
N GLN A 194 -8.28 6.12 62.58
CA GLN A 194 -7.23 5.77 63.53
C GLN A 194 -6.72 7.02 64.28
N GLU A 195 -6.56 8.16 63.59
CA GLU A 195 -6.19 9.44 64.20
C GLU A 195 -7.24 9.92 65.21
N GLN A 196 -8.54 9.83 64.88
CA GLN A 196 -9.62 10.14 65.81
C GLN A 196 -9.64 9.21 67.03
N GLU A 197 -9.42 7.92 66.83
CA GLU A 197 -9.35 6.94 67.91
C GLU A 197 -8.15 7.19 68.83
N LEU A 198 -7.00 7.55 68.26
CA LEU A 198 -5.80 7.94 69.00
C LEU A 198 -6.05 9.18 69.85
N LEU A 199 -6.65 10.23 69.27
CA LEU A 199 -7.03 11.45 70.01
C LEU A 199 -7.97 11.13 71.17
N HIS A 200 -8.99 10.31 70.93
CA HIS A 200 -9.93 9.90 71.98
C HIS A 200 -9.25 9.10 73.09
N SER A 201 -8.34 8.18 72.74
CA SER A 201 -7.55 7.43 73.72
C SER A 201 -6.67 8.34 74.59
N LEU A 202 -6.13 9.40 73.99
CA LEU A 202 -5.27 10.37 74.65
C LEU A 202 -6.06 11.21 75.67
N GLU A 203 -7.27 11.65 75.30
CA GLU A 203 -8.22 12.27 76.23
C GLU A 203 -8.56 11.35 77.41
N GLN A 204 -8.89 10.08 77.13
CA GLN A 204 -9.19 9.11 78.20
C GLN A 204 -8.00 8.89 79.14
N ILE A 205 -6.77 8.88 78.63
CA ILE A 205 -5.55 8.74 79.46
C ILE A 205 -5.36 9.97 80.34
N LEU A 206 -5.54 11.18 79.79
CA LEU A 206 -5.46 12.43 80.54
C LEU A 206 -6.50 12.47 81.66
N ASP A 207 -7.75 12.11 81.37
CA ASP A 207 -8.82 12.04 82.37
C ASP A 207 -8.50 11.03 83.48
N ARG A 208 -7.99 9.84 83.13
CA ARG A 208 -7.56 8.83 84.10
C ARG A 208 -6.39 9.32 84.96
N GLN A 209 -5.42 10.04 84.39
CA GLN A 209 -4.33 10.65 85.15
C GLN A 209 -4.86 11.69 86.14
N HIS A 210 -5.77 12.57 85.70
CA HIS A 210 -6.40 13.56 86.58
C HIS A 210 -7.15 12.90 87.75
N GLN A 211 -7.98 11.90 87.47
CA GLN A 211 -8.68 11.15 88.52
C GLN A 211 -7.72 10.45 89.47
N SER A 212 -6.68 9.79 88.95
CA SER A 212 -5.68 9.10 89.77
C SER A 212 -4.91 10.05 90.70
N SER A 213 -4.49 11.22 90.19
CA SER A 213 -3.81 12.22 91.02
C SER A 213 -4.71 12.77 92.13
N ALA A 214 -5.98 13.04 91.82
CA ALA A 214 -6.97 13.47 92.81
C ALA A 214 -7.21 12.38 93.89
N GLN A 215 -7.26 11.12 93.48
CA GLN A 215 -7.43 9.97 94.38
C GLN A 215 -6.21 9.78 95.29
N GLN A 216 -5.00 9.92 94.75
CA GLN A 216 -3.75 9.89 95.52
C GLN A 216 -3.68 11.06 96.53
N ALA A 217 -4.06 12.26 96.14
CA ALA A 217 -4.12 13.42 97.03
C ALA A 217 -5.10 13.21 98.19
N SER A 218 -6.29 12.66 97.91
CA SER A 218 -7.29 12.31 98.93
C SER A 218 -6.78 11.24 99.91
N LEU A 219 -6.10 10.20 99.39
CA LEU A 219 -5.47 9.16 100.21
C LEU A 219 -4.34 9.70 101.08
N ALA A 220 -3.52 10.63 100.56
CA ALA A 220 -2.47 11.29 101.32
C ALA A 220 -3.07 12.11 102.48
N LEU A 221 -4.13 12.89 102.21
CA LEU A 221 -4.85 13.64 103.24
C LEU A 221 -5.47 12.72 104.30
N CYS A 222 -6.05 11.59 103.90
CA CYS A 222 -6.56 10.59 104.84
C CYS A 222 -5.45 10.02 105.73
N ARG A 223 -4.25 9.76 105.18
CA ARG A 223 -3.10 9.30 105.96
C ARG A 223 -2.60 10.35 106.94
N GLU A 224 -2.53 11.62 106.52
CA GLU A 224 -2.18 12.73 107.43
C GLU A 224 -3.19 12.87 108.56
N LEU A 225 -4.49 12.82 108.26
CA LEU A 225 -5.55 12.85 109.28
C LEU A 225 -5.48 11.64 110.22
N GLN A 226 -5.17 10.44 109.71
CA GLN A 226 -4.96 9.25 110.56
C GLN A 226 -3.69 9.37 111.41
N ALA A 227 -2.64 10.02 110.92
CA ALA A 227 -1.42 10.29 111.68
C ALA A 227 -1.64 11.33 112.78
N LEU A 228 -2.47 12.36 112.54
CA LEU A 228 -2.91 13.36 113.51
C LEU A 228 -3.86 12.81 114.58
N ASN A 229 -4.54 11.69 114.30
CA ASN A 229 -5.53 11.08 115.19
C ASN A 229 -5.01 9.81 115.92
N ARG A 230 -3.68 9.60 115.92
CA ARG A 230 -3.04 8.61 116.78
C ARG A 230 -2.79 9.24 118.17
N PRO A 231 -3.20 8.60 119.27
CA PRO A 231 -3.05 9.11 120.63
C PRO A 231 -1.59 9.21 121.07
#